data_AF-A0A3D2GSZ1-F1
#
_entry.id   AF-A0A3D2GSZ1-F1
#
_cell.length_a   1.000
_cell.length_b   1.000
_cell.length_c   1.000
_cell.angle_alpha   90.00
_cell.angle_beta   90.00
_cell.angle_gamma   90.00
#
_symmetry.space_group_name_H-M   'P 1'
#
loop_
_entity.id
_entity.type
_entity.pdbx_description
1 polymer ?
#
loop_
_entity_poly.entity_id
_entity_poly.type
_entity_poly.pdbx_seq_one_letter_code
_entity_poly.pdbx_strand_id
1 'polypeptide(L)'
;MIAAALDTLPGTGLMTLAARSVSDEVMPDIADGDYTDWISQLDHYATKHGAIDKNLREILTSANHLHLTLGKMMAYSPYLSGLMHREADAGLALLTQPLKTSLEQILQQASDDIDPQASADSVAATLRKAKTRAHLVIALGDFSGLWRLRDITLALSLIADHLIRLATRHLLWQLAAAGKYAPTDMTAPERGSGLVILAMGKLGAGELNYSSDVDLIAFYDPTATPIDRYDAPQVFTRLARDLINLLEKRTVDGYVFRADLRLRPDPASTPLAVSTTSAIAYYHAQALNWERAAMIKARPVIADPPVARSLMETLGQWVWRAGSDFTAIEDMEAVKRKIDLKQRRHQDNPWHGYNVKLDRGGIRQLEFFAQGHQLLFAGQQPGLRIMQTLDVLDELVRSGRLTPMKRDRLTDAYIFLRTVEHRLQMQSDQQTHSLPVSDEGIAAVAASMGQTSTAFLAALKTHTDLVAHEYQHFFNGTAETDDANSGEALPSNWQHGLSAYGFADLTKSQGIITGWLEGKYQSTRSERARDLLKQVLPVLLSAFGKTPDPDQVLLRFDGFLSQLSAGVPVFSLIKNSPRLPQLFASIL
;
A
#
# COMPACT_ATOMS: atom_id res chain seq x y z
N MET A 1 -21.23 -6.28 0.96
CA MET A 1 -19.95 -5.76 0.42
C MET A 1 -19.09 -6.88 -0.13
N ILE A 2 -18.66 -7.88 0.65
CA ILE A 2 -17.81 -8.98 0.14
C ILE A 2 -18.46 -9.72 -1.03
N ALA A 3 -19.73 -10.15 -0.91
CA ALA A 3 -20.46 -10.81 -2.00
C ALA A 3 -20.49 -9.98 -3.31
N ALA A 4 -20.87 -8.70 -3.21
CA ALA A 4 -20.88 -7.80 -4.37
C ALA A 4 -19.49 -7.57 -5.00
N ALA A 5 -18.41 -7.64 -4.20
CA ALA A 5 -17.05 -7.55 -4.71
C ALA A 5 -16.61 -8.87 -5.38
N LEU A 6 -17.00 -10.03 -4.82
CA LEU A 6 -16.79 -11.34 -5.45
C LEU A 6 -17.49 -11.43 -6.81
N ASP A 7 -18.63 -10.76 -6.97
CA ASP A 7 -19.34 -10.68 -8.26
C ASP A 7 -18.56 -10.03 -9.39
N THR A 8 -17.53 -9.24 -9.07
CA THR A 8 -16.63 -8.65 -10.06
C THR A 8 -15.54 -9.60 -10.54
N LEU A 9 -15.33 -10.73 -9.86
CA LEU A 9 -14.32 -11.71 -10.24
C LEU A 9 -14.77 -12.55 -11.46
N PRO A 10 -13.84 -12.93 -12.35
CA PRO A 10 -14.16 -13.80 -13.48
C PRO A 10 -14.69 -15.17 -13.04
N GLY A 11 -15.82 -15.59 -13.60
CA GLY A 11 -16.45 -16.90 -13.38
C GLY A 11 -15.88 -18.03 -14.25
N THR A 12 -14.69 -17.86 -14.84
CA THR A 12 -14.09 -18.87 -15.72
C THR A 12 -13.45 -20.00 -14.92
N GLY A 13 -13.65 -21.24 -15.35
CA GLY A 13 -13.04 -22.43 -14.76
C GLY A 13 -11.75 -22.87 -15.47
N LEU A 14 -10.90 -23.59 -14.75
CA LEU A 14 -9.62 -24.10 -15.25
C LEU A 14 -9.77 -25.04 -16.46
N MET A 15 -10.87 -25.80 -16.54
CA MET A 15 -11.14 -26.71 -17.66
C MET A 15 -11.24 -26.01 -19.03
N THR A 16 -11.48 -24.69 -19.05
CA THR A 16 -11.42 -23.93 -20.31
C THR A 16 -10.03 -23.91 -20.95
N LEU A 17 -8.98 -24.15 -20.16
CA LEU A 17 -7.59 -24.23 -20.62
C LEU A 17 -7.25 -25.61 -21.19
N ALA A 18 -7.98 -26.65 -20.81
CA ALA A 18 -7.76 -28.01 -21.30
C ALA A 18 -8.03 -28.14 -22.81
N ALA A 19 -8.92 -27.30 -23.34
CA ALA A 19 -9.25 -27.26 -24.77
C ALA A 19 -8.22 -26.49 -25.63
N ARG A 20 -7.21 -25.87 -25.01
CA ARG A 20 -6.17 -25.10 -25.74
C ARG A 20 -4.92 -25.95 -25.89
N SER A 21 -4.53 -26.21 -27.13
CA SER A 21 -3.25 -26.87 -27.45
C SER A 21 -2.08 -25.94 -27.19
N VAL A 22 -1.00 -26.48 -26.62
CA VAL A 22 0.26 -25.73 -26.49
C VAL A 22 1.08 -25.96 -27.76
N SER A 23 1.26 -24.94 -28.58
CA SER A 23 2.29 -24.92 -29.61
C SER A 23 3.46 -24.08 -29.10
N ASP A 24 4.64 -24.68 -28.99
CA ASP A 24 5.94 -24.02 -28.76
C ASP A 24 6.33 -23.64 -27.31
N GLU A 25 5.52 -23.85 -26.26
CA GLU A 25 5.99 -23.70 -24.87
C GLU A 25 6.60 -25.01 -24.32
N VAL A 26 7.86 -24.93 -23.89
CA VAL A 26 8.59 -26.05 -23.25
C VAL A 26 8.03 -26.26 -21.85
N MET A 27 7.61 -27.50 -21.55
CA MET A 27 7.27 -27.90 -20.18
C MET A 27 8.47 -27.65 -19.27
N PRO A 28 8.28 -27.02 -18.10
CA PRO A 28 9.37 -26.91 -17.13
C PRO A 28 9.84 -28.31 -16.75
N ASP A 29 11.13 -28.44 -16.42
CA ASP A 29 11.68 -29.67 -15.83
C ASP A 29 11.09 -29.80 -14.42
N ILE A 30 9.86 -30.33 -14.37
CA ILE A 30 9.24 -30.77 -13.14
C ILE A 30 10.10 -31.95 -12.70
N ALA A 31 10.57 -31.99 -11.45
CA ALA A 31 11.06 -33.26 -10.93
C ALA A 31 9.93 -34.29 -11.13
N ASP A 32 10.07 -35.18 -12.11
CA ASP A 32 9.00 -36.00 -12.70
C ASP A 32 8.15 -36.75 -11.65
N GLY A 33 8.68 -36.93 -10.44
CA GLY A 33 7.99 -37.52 -9.30
C GLY A 33 6.87 -36.69 -8.68
N ASP A 34 7.00 -35.38 -8.48
CA ASP A 34 6.07 -34.60 -7.61
C ASP A 34 4.72 -34.36 -8.29
N TYR A 35 4.73 -33.97 -9.58
CA TYR A 35 3.51 -33.77 -10.36
C TYR A 35 2.80 -35.09 -10.66
N THR A 36 3.56 -36.15 -10.97
CA THR A 36 3.01 -37.48 -11.25
C THR A 36 2.43 -38.13 -9.99
N ASP A 37 3.07 -37.93 -8.83
CA ASP A 37 2.55 -38.38 -7.53
C ASP A 37 1.24 -37.66 -7.19
N TRP A 38 1.19 -36.34 -7.36
CA TRP A 38 -0.04 -35.58 -7.15
C TRP A 38 -1.20 -36.06 -8.04
N ILE A 39 -0.96 -36.27 -9.34
CA ILE A 39 -1.97 -36.85 -10.24
C ILE A 39 -2.44 -38.22 -9.73
N SER A 40 -1.51 -39.06 -9.26
CA SER A 40 -1.83 -40.38 -8.73
C SER A 40 -2.67 -40.30 -7.45
N GLN A 41 -2.41 -39.32 -6.57
CA GLN A 41 -3.21 -39.06 -5.36
C GLN A 41 -4.62 -38.57 -5.71
N LEU A 42 -4.75 -37.67 -6.67
CA LEU A 42 -6.05 -37.24 -7.20
C LEU A 42 -6.84 -38.42 -7.76
N ASP A 43 -6.19 -39.30 -8.52
CA ASP A 43 -6.82 -40.50 -9.06
C ASP A 43 -7.37 -41.43 -7.99
N HIS A 44 -6.58 -41.67 -6.94
CA HIS A 44 -7.03 -42.45 -5.80
C HIS A 44 -8.23 -41.81 -5.11
N TYR A 45 -8.18 -40.49 -4.87
CA TYR A 45 -9.25 -39.77 -4.21
C TYR A 45 -10.54 -39.79 -5.04
N ALA A 46 -10.47 -39.46 -6.32
CA ALA A 46 -11.64 -39.45 -7.15
C ALA A 46 -12.21 -40.86 -7.38
N THR A 47 -11.38 -41.91 -7.45
CA THR A 47 -11.88 -43.30 -7.48
C THR A 47 -12.65 -43.64 -6.21
N LYS A 48 -12.12 -43.27 -5.04
CA LYS A 48 -12.75 -43.48 -3.73
C LYS A 48 -14.07 -42.73 -3.58
N HIS A 49 -14.17 -41.54 -4.17
CA HIS A 49 -15.33 -40.65 -4.06
C HIS A 49 -16.27 -40.69 -5.28
N GLY A 50 -16.04 -41.59 -6.25
CA GLY A 50 -16.84 -41.71 -7.47
C GLY A 50 -16.80 -40.48 -8.38
N ALA A 51 -15.73 -39.69 -8.30
CA ALA A 51 -15.63 -38.34 -8.86
C ALA A 51 -14.72 -38.23 -10.10
N ILE A 52 -14.07 -39.31 -10.55
CA ILE A 52 -13.36 -39.32 -11.85
C ILE A 52 -14.34 -39.72 -12.95
N ASP A 53 -14.57 -38.77 -13.85
CA ASP A 53 -14.98 -39.07 -15.22
C ASP A 53 -13.72 -39.47 -15.99
N LYS A 54 -13.82 -40.47 -16.86
CA LYS A 54 -12.71 -41.18 -17.54
C LYS A 54 -11.74 -40.24 -18.31
N ASN A 55 -12.09 -38.96 -18.46
CA ASN A 55 -11.36 -37.91 -19.15
C ASN A 55 -10.42 -37.06 -18.26
N LEU A 56 -10.55 -37.01 -16.92
CA LEU A 56 -9.79 -36.04 -16.11
C LEU A 56 -8.28 -36.33 -16.08
N ARG A 57 -7.91 -37.60 -15.85
CA ARG A 57 -6.50 -38.03 -15.87
C ARG A 57 -5.87 -37.79 -17.25
N GLU A 58 -6.61 -38.10 -18.32
CA GLU A 58 -6.19 -37.84 -19.70
C GLU A 58 -5.99 -36.34 -19.96
N ILE A 59 -6.91 -35.49 -19.49
CA ILE A 59 -6.77 -34.02 -19.57
C ILE A 59 -5.53 -33.52 -18.82
N LEU A 60 -5.27 -34.01 -17.61
CA LEU A 60 -4.16 -33.53 -16.77
C LEU A 60 -2.77 -34.02 -17.24
N THR A 61 -2.75 -35.00 -18.16
CA THR A 61 -1.53 -35.58 -18.75
C THR A 61 -1.35 -35.22 -20.22
N SER A 62 -2.39 -34.68 -20.87
CA SER A 62 -2.31 -34.18 -22.24
C SER A 62 -1.52 -32.88 -22.30
N ALA A 63 -0.81 -32.66 -23.41
CA ALA A 63 -0.08 -31.42 -23.69
C ALA A 63 -1.02 -30.23 -23.95
N ASN A 64 -1.68 -29.74 -22.90
CA ASN A 64 -2.58 -28.59 -22.93
C ASN A 64 -2.15 -27.51 -21.93
N HIS A 65 -2.76 -26.32 -22.05
CA HIS A 65 -2.41 -25.18 -21.20
C HIS A 65 -2.71 -25.44 -19.71
N LEU A 66 -3.66 -26.32 -19.37
CA LEU A 66 -3.95 -26.67 -17.97
C LEU A 66 -2.78 -27.45 -17.36
N HIS A 67 -2.32 -28.50 -18.02
CA HIS A 67 -1.17 -29.29 -17.59
C HIS A 67 0.08 -28.41 -17.43
N LEU A 68 0.33 -27.51 -18.40
CA LEU A 68 1.46 -26.58 -18.33
C LEU A 68 1.36 -25.58 -17.17
N THR A 69 0.16 -25.07 -16.91
CA THR A 69 -0.10 -24.14 -15.79
C THR A 69 0.20 -24.81 -14.45
N LEU A 70 -0.35 -26.01 -14.24
CA LEU A 70 -0.15 -26.76 -13.01
C LEU A 70 1.31 -27.19 -12.84
N GLY A 71 1.96 -27.63 -13.94
CA GLY A 71 3.37 -27.97 -13.97
C GLY A 71 4.27 -26.79 -13.58
N LYS A 72 4.06 -25.60 -14.15
CA LYS A 72 4.80 -24.38 -13.77
C LYS A 72 4.60 -24.03 -12.29
N MET A 73 3.36 -24.06 -11.81
CA MET A 73 3.07 -23.74 -10.41
C MET A 73 3.78 -24.72 -9.47
N MET A 74 3.71 -26.03 -9.72
CA MET A 74 4.35 -27.03 -8.87
C MET A 74 5.88 -26.99 -8.94
N ALA A 75 6.45 -26.84 -10.14
CA ALA A 75 7.90 -26.78 -10.33
C ALA A 75 8.54 -25.57 -9.64
N TYR A 76 7.86 -24.41 -9.67
CA TYR A 76 8.43 -23.15 -9.19
C TYR A 76 7.84 -22.66 -7.86
N SER A 77 6.92 -23.42 -7.26
CA SER A 77 6.41 -23.19 -5.90
C SER A 77 6.28 -24.49 -5.12
N PRO A 78 7.36 -24.91 -4.42
CA PRO A 78 7.30 -26.02 -3.47
C PRO A 78 6.20 -25.84 -2.41
N TYR A 79 5.93 -24.59 -2.01
CA TYR A 79 4.85 -24.28 -1.08
C TYR A 79 3.47 -24.65 -1.65
N LEU A 80 3.13 -24.17 -2.86
CA LEU A 80 1.85 -24.46 -3.49
C LEU A 80 1.73 -25.95 -3.83
N SER A 81 2.82 -26.59 -4.29
CA SER A 81 2.84 -28.05 -4.47
C SER A 81 2.49 -28.79 -3.17
N GLY A 82 3.13 -28.45 -2.06
CA GLY A 82 2.84 -29.06 -0.76
C GLY A 82 1.40 -28.79 -0.26
N LEU A 83 0.79 -27.66 -0.63
CA LEU A 83 -0.62 -27.39 -0.33
C LEU A 83 -1.56 -28.26 -1.16
N MET A 84 -1.28 -28.44 -2.46
CA MET A 84 -2.10 -29.27 -3.35
C MET A 84 -2.13 -30.74 -2.91
N HIS A 85 -1.02 -31.26 -2.39
CA HIS A 85 -0.93 -32.59 -1.81
C HIS A 85 -1.75 -32.71 -0.52
N ARG A 86 -1.62 -31.72 0.37
CA ARG A 86 -2.31 -31.72 1.68
C ARG A 86 -3.83 -31.59 1.54
N GLU A 87 -4.28 -30.83 0.56
CA GLU A 87 -5.68 -30.52 0.30
C GLU A 87 -6.15 -31.18 -1.00
N ALA A 88 -5.76 -32.44 -1.24
CA ALA A 88 -6.07 -33.16 -2.49
C ALA A 88 -7.59 -33.27 -2.76
N ASP A 89 -8.41 -33.38 -1.70
CA ASP A 89 -9.88 -33.33 -1.76
C ASP A 89 -10.39 -32.01 -2.32
N ALA A 90 -9.87 -30.90 -1.80
CA ALA A 90 -10.20 -29.57 -2.27
C ALA A 90 -9.65 -29.36 -3.68
N GLY A 91 -8.43 -29.81 -3.97
CA GLY A 91 -7.76 -29.72 -5.26
C GLY A 91 -8.62 -30.26 -6.40
N LEU A 92 -9.29 -31.41 -6.21
CA LEU A 92 -10.21 -31.96 -7.20
C LEU A 92 -11.42 -31.05 -7.47
N ALA A 93 -12.02 -30.50 -6.41
CA ALA A 93 -13.13 -29.56 -6.54
C ALA A 93 -12.71 -28.26 -7.25
N LEU A 94 -11.48 -27.77 -6.97
CA LEU A 94 -10.92 -26.56 -7.60
C LEU A 94 -10.70 -26.72 -9.11
N LEU A 95 -10.35 -27.91 -9.57
CA LEU A 95 -10.15 -28.18 -11.00
C LEU A 95 -11.47 -28.23 -11.77
N THR A 96 -12.55 -28.66 -11.14
CA THR A 96 -13.83 -29.00 -11.79
C THR A 96 -14.85 -27.87 -11.73
N GLN A 97 -14.66 -26.88 -10.86
CA GLN A 97 -15.57 -25.74 -10.69
C GLN A 97 -14.95 -24.42 -11.16
N PRO A 98 -15.77 -23.39 -11.45
CA PRO A 98 -15.27 -22.03 -11.59
C PRO A 98 -14.47 -21.57 -10.37
N LEU A 99 -13.37 -20.85 -10.60
CA LEU A 99 -12.49 -20.37 -9.52
C LEU A 99 -13.24 -19.44 -8.56
N LYS A 100 -14.08 -18.53 -9.09
CA LYS A 100 -14.93 -17.65 -8.28
C LYS A 100 -15.85 -18.45 -7.34
N THR A 101 -16.56 -19.44 -7.88
CA THR A 101 -17.50 -20.29 -7.11
C THR A 101 -16.78 -21.06 -6.01
N SER A 102 -15.58 -21.57 -6.30
CA SER A 102 -14.75 -22.23 -5.29
C SER A 102 -14.38 -21.28 -4.16
N LEU A 103 -14.00 -20.04 -4.48
CA LEU A 103 -13.68 -19.01 -3.48
C LEU A 103 -14.89 -18.64 -2.61
N GLU A 104 -16.07 -18.51 -3.21
CA GLU A 104 -17.34 -18.25 -2.52
C GLU A 104 -17.69 -19.38 -1.53
N GLN A 105 -17.56 -20.64 -1.96
CA GLN A 105 -17.80 -21.81 -1.11
C GLN A 105 -16.81 -21.86 0.07
N ILE A 106 -15.53 -21.55 -0.15
CA ILE A 106 -14.52 -21.52 0.92
C ILE A 106 -14.88 -20.46 1.98
N LEU A 107 -15.30 -19.27 1.55
CA LEU A 107 -15.72 -18.20 2.45
C LEU A 107 -16.99 -18.57 3.23
N GLN A 108 -17.97 -19.16 2.54
CA GLN A 108 -19.21 -19.60 3.17
C GLN A 108 -18.95 -20.70 4.21
N GLN A 109 -18.18 -21.73 3.83
CA GLN A 109 -17.80 -22.81 4.75
C GLN A 109 -17.05 -22.27 5.98
N ALA A 110 -16.14 -21.32 5.80
CA ALA A 110 -15.42 -20.70 6.92
C ALA A 110 -16.36 -19.94 7.88
N SER A 111 -17.45 -19.36 7.37
CA SER A 111 -18.48 -18.73 8.20
C SER A 111 -19.32 -19.77 8.95
N ASP A 112 -19.70 -20.85 8.27
CA ASP A 112 -20.57 -21.89 8.82
C ASP A 112 -19.86 -22.76 9.86
N ASP A 113 -18.55 -22.97 9.71
CA ASP A 113 -17.71 -23.78 10.61
C ASP A 113 -17.33 -23.08 11.92
N ILE A 114 -17.59 -21.77 12.05
CA ILE A 114 -17.24 -21.04 13.27
C ILE A 114 -18.40 -21.09 14.26
N ASP A 115 -18.20 -21.89 15.31
CA ASP A 115 -19.05 -21.91 16.49
C ASP A 115 -18.69 -20.73 17.43
N PRO A 116 -19.67 -19.90 17.85
CA PRO A 116 -19.45 -18.83 18.83
C PRO A 116 -18.82 -19.28 20.16
N GLN A 117 -19.03 -20.53 20.56
CA GLN A 117 -18.51 -21.11 21.80
C GLN A 117 -17.21 -21.91 21.58
N ALA A 118 -16.72 -22.02 20.34
CA ALA A 118 -15.46 -22.69 20.06
C ALA A 118 -14.28 -22.03 20.77
N SER A 119 -13.20 -22.79 20.98
CA SER A 119 -11.95 -22.21 21.46
C SER A 119 -11.26 -21.37 20.38
N ALA A 120 -10.44 -20.41 20.79
CA ALA A 120 -9.64 -19.60 19.86
C ALA A 120 -8.74 -20.47 18.96
N ASP A 121 -8.25 -21.61 19.46
CA ASP A 121 -7.42 -22.54 18.69
C ASP A 121 -8.23 -23.26 17.59
N SER A 122 -9.47 -23.65 17.88
CA SER A 122 -10.38 -24.24 16.90
C SER A 122 -10.74 -23.22 15.81
N VAL A 123 -11.09 -22.00 16.20
CA VAL A 123 -11.38 -20.92 15.24
C VAL A 123 -10.16 -20.64 14.37
N ALA A 124 -8.97 -20.51 14.97
CA ALA A 124 -7.75 -20.28 14.21
C ALA A 124 -7.44 -21.43 13.23
N ALA A 125 -7.74 -22.69 13.58
CA ALA A 125 -7.59 -23.83 12.66
C ALA A 125 -8.51 -23.71 11.44
N THR A 126 -9.79 -23.38 11.65
CA THR A 126 -10.75 -23.12 10.56
C THR A 126 -10.28 -21.99 9.65
N LEU A 127 -9.81 -20.88 10.23
CA LEU A 127 -9.31 -19.74 9.45
C LEU A 127 -8.05 -20.07 8.64
N ARG A 128 -7.11 -20.84 9.21
CA ARG A 128 -5.91 -21.32 8.48
C ARG A 128 -6.29 -22.19 7.29
N LYS A 129 -7.21 -23.14 7.48
CA LYS A 129 -7.70 -24.00 6.41
C LYS A 129 -8.36 -23.20 5.28
N ALA A 130 -9.23 -22.25 5.64
CA ALA A 130 -9.89 -21.36 4.68
C ALA A 130 -8.89 -20.52 3.89
N LYS A 131 -7.91 -19.89 4.57
CA LYS A 131 -6.82 -19.14 3.93
C LYS A 131 -6.04 -20.02 2.96
N THR A 132 -5.61 -21.20 3.39
CA THR A 132 -4.83 -22.15 2.57
C THR A 132 -5.55 -22.52 1.29
N ARG A 133 -6.81 -22.95 1.40
CA ARG A 133 -7.63 -23.31 0.22
C ARG A 133 -7.84 -22.11 -0.69
N ALA A 134 -8.13 -20.95 -0.14
CA ALA A 134 -8.33 -19.74 -0.93
C ALA A 134 -7.07 -19.28 -1.66
N HIS A 135 -5.91 -19.30 -0.99
CA HIS A 135 -4.63 -18.97 -1.63
C HIS A 135 -4.32 -19.91 -2.80
N LEU A 136 -4.69 -21.20 -2.70
CA LEU A 136 -4.55 -22.13 -3.81
C LEU A 136 -5.44 -21.75 -5.01
N VAL A 137 -6.72 -21.41 -4.78
CA VAL A 137 -7.63 -20.93 -5.85
C VAL A 137 -7.06 -19.70 -6.55
N ILE A 138 -6.61 -18.73 -5.75
CA ILE A 138 -6.08 -17.46 -6.24
C ILE A 138 -4.79 -17.70 -7.04
N ALA A 139 -3.89 -18.55 -6.54
CA ALA A 139 -2.66 -18.91 -7.23
C ALA A 139 -2.93 -19.61 -8.57
N LEU A 140 -3.94 -20.48 -8.63
CA LEU A 140 -4.36 -21.12 -9.89
C LEU A 140 -4.90 -20.08 -10.88
N GLY A 141 -5.69 -19.10 -10.43
CA GLY A 141 -6.15 -17.98 -11.26
C GLY A 141 -5.00 -17.11 -11.78
N ASP A 142 -3.96 -16.92 -10.96
CA ASP A 142 -2.75 -16.15 -11.26
C ASP A 142 -1.85 -16.87 -12.29
N PHE A 143 -1.47 -18.12 -12.03
CA PHE A 143 -0.62 -18.90 -12.94
C PHE A 143 -1.30 -19.21 -14.28
N SER A 144 -2.61 -19.38 -14.30
CA SER A 144 -3.36 -19.64 -15.54
C SER A 144 -3.55 -18.41 -16.43
N GLY A 145 -3.36 -17.20 -15.88
CA GLY A 145 -3.73 -15.95 -16.54
C GLY A 145 -5.24 -15.73 -16.70
N LEU A 146 -6.08 -16.57 -16.06
CA LEU A 146 -7.54 -16.38 -16.07
C LEU A 146 -7.96 -15.16 -15.25
N TRP A 147 -7.19 -14.82 -14.22
CA TRP A 147 -7.42 -13.64 -13.39
C TRP A 147 -6.35 -12.60 -13.64
N ARG A 148 -6.76 -11.33 -13.79
CA ARG A 148 -5.84 -10.20 -13.90
C ARG A 148 -5.30 -9.86 -12.51
N LEU A 149 -4.23 -9.06 -12.46
CA LEU A 149 -3.66 -8.59 -11.18
C LEU A 149 -4.72 -7.99 -10.24
N ARG A 150 -5.65 -7.19 -10.78
CA ARG A 150 -6.75 -6.59 -9.99
C ARG A 150 -7.64 -7.66 -9.37
N ASP A 151 -7.96 -8.72 -10.11
CA ASP A 151 -8.83 -9.80 -9.65
C ASP A 151 -8.11 -10.61 -8.54
N ILE A 152 -6.83 -10.91 -8.74
CA ILE A 152 -5.96 -11.62 -7.77
C ILE A 152 -5.86 -10.86 -6.45
N THR A 153 -5.47 -9.59 -6.52
CA THR A 153 -5.20 -8.76 -5.34
C THR A 153 -6.49 -8.40 -4.60
N LEU A 154 -7.60 -8.24 -5.33
CA LEU A 154 -8.93 -8.12 -4.73
C LEU A 154 -9.32 -9.41 -4.01
N ALA A 155 -9.17 -10.59 -4.63
CA ALA A 155 -9.50 -11.86 -4.00
C ALA A 155 -8.71 -12.11 -2.71
N LEU A 156 -7.39 -11.85 -2.72
CA LEU A 156 -6.55 -11.91 -1.52
C LEU A 156 -7.05 -10.98 -0.41
N SER A 157 -7.44 -9.76 -0.79
CA SER A 157 -7.97 -8.76 0.15
C SER A 157 -9.33 -9.16 0.72
N LEU A 158 -10.21 -9.75 -0.09
CA LEU A 158 -11.54 -10.21 0.34
C LEU A 158 -11.46 -11.37 1.33
N ILE A 159 -10.54 -12.32 1.10
CA ILE A 159 -10.26 -13.40 2.05
C ILE A 159 -9.73 -12.82 3.36
N ALA A 160 -8.73 -11.93 3.30
CA ALA A 160 -8.18 -11.30 4.49
C ALA A 160 -9.26 -10.55 5.29
N ASP A 161 -10.05 -9.72 4.60
CA ASP A 161 -11.20 -9.02 5.19
C ASP A 161 -12.16 -9.97 5.89
N HIS A 162 -12.52 -11.07 5.24
CA HIS A 162 -13.48 -12.03 5.78
C HIS A 162 -12.95 -12.74 7.03
N LEU A 163 -11.72 -13.27 6.97
CA LEU A 163 -11.13 -13.99 8.10
C LEU A 163 -10.85 -13.07 9.29
N ILE A 164 -10.46 -11.81 9.06
CA ILE A 164 -10.31 -10.79 10.12
C ILE A 164 -11.66 -10.49 10.78
N ARG A 165 -12.74 -10.38 9.99
CA ARG A 165 -14.10 -10.20 10.53
C ARG A 165 -14.52 -11.38 11.40
N LEU A 166 -14.31 -12.60 10.93
CA LEU A 166 -14.63 -13.82 11.67
C LEU A 166 -13.83 -13.93 12.98
N ALA A 167 -12.52 -13.69 12.93
CA ALA A 167 -11.67 -13.66 14.13
C ALA A 167 -12.14 -12.60 15.14
N THR A 168 -12.44 -11.40 14.68
CA THR A 168 -12.90 -10.31 15.56
C THR A 168 -14.28 -10.61 16.16
N ARG A 169 -15.20 -11.17 15.38
CA ARG A 169 -16.52 -11.61 15.89
C ARG A 169 -16.38 -12.65 16.98
N HIS A 170 -15.49 -13.63 16.77
CA HIS A 170 -15.18 -14.62 17.80
C HIS A 170 -14.73 -13.97 19.11
N LEU A 171 -13.82 -12.99 19.05
CA LEU A 171 -13.36 -12.28 20.24
C LEU A 171 -14.48 -11.46 20.91
N LEU A 172 -15.38 -10.86 20.14
CA LEU A 172 -16.55 -10.17 20.70
C LEU A 172 -17.52 -11.15 21.39
N TRP A 173 -17.73 -12.35 20.85
CA TRP A 173 -18.51 -13.39 21.53
C TRP A 173 -17.85 -13.85 22.83
N GLN A 174 -16.53 -13.98 22.87
CA GLN A 174 -15.80 -14.30 24.10
C GLN A 174 -15.94 -13.20 25.16
N LEU A 175 -15.92 -11.92 24.76
CA LEU A 175 -16.22 -10.81 25.66
C LEU A 175 -17.67 -10.90 26.18
N ALA A 176 -18.61 -11.29 25.33
CA ALA A 176 -20.01 -11.45 25.72
C ALA A 176 -20.22 -12.60 26.71
N ALA A 177 -19.62 -13.77 26.43
CA ALA A 177 -19.63 -14.92 27.33
C ALA A 177 -18.99 -14.61 28.69
N ALA A 178 -17.98 -13.74 28.72
CA ALA A 178 -17.34 -13.27 29.95
C ALA A 178 -18.12 -12.16 30.68
N GLY A 179 -19.29 -11.74 30.18
CA GLY A 179 -20.10 -10.66 30.77
C GLY A 179 -19.50 -9.26 30.64
N LYS A 180 -18.50 -9.07 29.76
CA LYS A 180 -17.80 -7.79 29.55
C LYS A 180 -18.39 -6.96 28.43
N TYR A 181 -19.30 -7.55 27.65
CA TYR A 181 -19.96 -6.94 26.51
C TYR A 181 -21.35 -7.56 26.36
N ALA A 182 -22.35 -6.78 25.93
CA ALA A 182 -23.70 -7.29 25.70
C ALA A 182 -24.12 -6.90 24.27
N PRO A 183 -23.80 -7.72 23.25
CA PRO A 183 -24.20 -7.44 21.87
C PRO A 183 -25.72 -7.42 21.75
N THR A 184 -26.24 -6.49 20.94
CA THR A 184 -27.68 -6.41 20.63
C THR A 184 -28.12 -7.48 19.63
N ASP A 185 -27.20 -7.96 18.81
CA ASP A 185 -27.40 -9.02 17.82
C ASP A 185 -26.18 -9.95 17.82
N MET A 186 -26.39 -11.22 18.20
CA MET A 186 -25.33 -12.22 18.24
C MET A 186 -24.78 -12.60 16.86
N THR A 187 -25.52 -12.36 15.78
CA THR A 187 -25.07 -12.64 14.41
C THR A 187 -24.14 -11.55 13.86
N ALA A 188 -24.18 -10.36 14.46
CA ALA A 188 -23.37 -9.21 14.10
C ALA A 188 -22.91 -8.46 15.37
N PRO A 189 -22.11 -9.12 16.25
CA PRO A 189 -21.75 -8.57 17.55
C PRO A 189 -20.91 -7.29 17.45
N GLU A 190 -20.37 -6.95 16.28
CA GLU A 190 -19.70 -5.67 16.04
C GLU A 190 -20.64 -4.46 16.04
N ARG A 191 -21.94 -4.65 15.77
CA ARG A 191 -22.93 -3.56 15.71
C ARG A 191 -23.28 -3.09 17.11
N GLY A 192 -23.17 -1.79 17.37
CA GLY A 192 -23.34 -1.22 18.70
C GLY A 192 -22.17 -1.49 19.65
N SER A 193 -21.04 -2.05 19.17
CA SER A 193 -19.87 -2.28 20.03
C SER A 193 -19.05 -1.02 20.28
N GLY A 194 -19.21 0.02 19.43
CA GLY A 194 -18.30 1.15 19.35
C GLY A 194 -16.94 0.85 18.70
N LEU A 195 -16.64 -0.40 18.31
CA LEU A 195 -15.37 -0.81 17.72
C LEU A 195 -15.31 -0.44 16.23
N VAL A 196 -14.14 0.02 15.78
CA VAL A 196 -13.80 0.18 14.36
C VAL A 196 -12.39 -0.34 14.14
N ILE A 197 -12.21 -1.32 13.25
CA ILE A 197 -10.88 -1.72 12.77
C ILE A 197 -10.75 -1.25 11.33
N LEU A 198 -9.75 -0.42 11.08
CA LEU A 198 -9.37 0.01 9.74
C LEU A 198 -8.32 -0.95 9.18
N ALA A 199 -8.55 -1.41 7.96
CA ALA A 199 -7.51 -1.94 7.10
C ALA A 199 -6.73 -0.78 6.46
N MET A 200 -5.41 -0.90 6.46
CA MET A 200 -4.48 0.11 5.95
C MET A 200 -3.69 -0.45 4.76
N GLY A 201 -2.89 0.41 4.12
CA GLY A 201 -1.93 -0.01 3.10
C GLY A 201 -2.57 -0.81 1.97
N LYS A 202 -1.96 -1.96 1.61
CA LYS A 202 -2.45 -2.81 0.51
C LYS A 202 -3.80 -3.44 0.83
N LEU A 203 -4.06 -3.85 2.08
CA LEU A 203 -5.36 -4.43 2.47
C LEU A 203 -6.49 -3.40 2.35
N GLY A 204 -6.23 -2.18 2.84
CA GLY A 204 -7.22 -1.10 2.80
C GLY A 204 -7.61 -0.72 1.36
N ALA A 205 -6.63 -0.69 0.45
CA ALA A 205 -6.85 -0.45 -0.98
C ALA A 205 -7.44 -1.63 -1.77
N GLY A 206 -7.53 -2.83 -1.18
CA GLY A 206 -7.95 -4.03 -1.92
C GLY A 206 -6.87 -4.53 -2.89
N GLU A 207 -5.59 -4.27 -2.59
CA GLU A 207 -4.43 -4.57 -3.42
C GLU A 207 -3.44 -5.54 -2.72
N LEU A 208 -3.91 -6.43 -1.84
CA LEU A 208 -3.06 -7.33 -1.04
C LEU A 208 -2.21 -8.29 -1.89
N ASN A 209 -1.05 -8.73 -1.37
CA ASN A 209 -0.22 -9.81 -1.96
C ASN A 209 -0.35 -11.10 -1.13
N TYR A 210 0.18 -12.22 -1.66
CA TYR A 210 0.15 -13.54 -1.01
C TYR A 210 0.79 -13.57 0.38
N SER A 211 1.98 -12.97 0.54
CA SER A 211 2.73 -12.96 1.80
C SER A 211 2.96 -11.54 2.30
N SER A 212 1.89 -10.75 2.36
CA SER A 212 1.87 -9.42 2.99
C SER A 212 1.38 -9.47 4.44
N ASP A 213 1.84 -8.52 5.24
CA ASP A 213 1.22 -8.24 6.54
C ASP A 213 -0.15 -7.59 6.33
N VAL A 214 -1.08 -7.81 7.26
CA VAL A 214 -2.35 -7.08 7.34
C VAL A 214 -2.15 -5.89 8.27
N ASP A 215 -1.98 -4.71 7.67
CA ASP A 215 -1.84 -3.46 8.40
C ASP A 215 -3.21 -3.04 8.95
N LEU A 216 -3.36 -2.95 10.27
CA LEU A 216 -4.61 -2.65 10.96
C LEU A 216 -4.48 -1.47 11.92
N ILE A 217 -5.56 -0.72 12.12
CA ILE A 217 -5.68 0.22 13.25
C ILE A 217 -7.00 -0.07 13.96
N ALA A 218 -6.94 -0.32 15.27
CA ALA A 218 -8.11 -0.50 16.10
C ALA A 218 -8.48 0.82 16.79
N PHE A 219 -9.70 1.28 16.54
CA PHE A 219 -10.34 2.40 17.22
C PHE A 219 -11.56 1.93 17.99
N TYR A 220 -11.91 2.65 19.04
CA TYR A 220 -13.21 2.49 19.70
C TYR A 220 -13.78 3.84 20.09
N ASP A 221 -15.10 3.95 20.10
CA ASP A 221 -15.79 5.14 20.58
C ASP A 221 -16.28 4.95 22.03
N PRO A 222 -15.77 5.73 23.00
CA PRO A 222 -16.13 5.59 24.41
C PRO A 222 -17.56 6.03 24.72
N THR A 223 -18.24 6.72 23.79
CA THR A 223 -19.62 7.19 23.96
C THR A 223 -20.64 6.25 23.32
N ALA A 224 -20.22 5.45 22.33
CA ALA A 224 -21.08 4.50 21.64
C ALA A 224 -21.00 3.07 22.19
N THR A 225 -19.88 2.72 22.84
CA THR A 225 -19.69 1.37 23.39
C THR A 225 -20.55 1.14 24.66
N PRO A 226 -21.18 -0.03 24.83
CA PRO A 226 -21.91 -0.38 26.07
C PRO A 226 -20.97 -0.86 27.19
N ILE A 227 -19.67 -0.97 26.90
CA ILE A 227 -18.64 -1.29 27.88
C ILE A 227 -18.41 -0.05 28.75
N ASP A 228 -18.26 -0.23 30.06
CA ASP A 228 -17.97 0.88 30.97
C ASP A 228 -16.75 1.68 30.49
N ARG A 229 -16.84 3.01 30.53
CA ARG A 229 -15.82 3.93 29.99
C ARG A 229 -14.44 3.74 30.61
N TYR A 230 -14.35 3.25 31.84
CA TYR A 230 -13.09 2.99 32.54
C TYR A 230 -12.48 1.65 32.12
N ASP A 231 -13.31 0.68 31.74
CA ASP A 231 -12.88 -0.64 31.29
C ASP A 231 -12.62 -0.69 29.78
N ALA A 232 -13.34 0.10 28.97
CA ALA A 232 -13.25 0.11 27.52
C ALA A 232 -11.81 0.19 26.97
N PRO A 233 -10.92 1.07 27.45
CA PRO A 233 -9.52 1.11 26.99
C PRO A 233 -8.81 -0.24 27.18
N GLN A 234 -8.99 -0.88 28.35
CA GLN A 234 -8.35 -2.16 28.65
C GLN A 234 -8.96 -3.29 27.83
N VAL A 235 -10.28 -3.32 27.69
CA VAL A 235 -11.00 -4.35 26.94
C VAL A 235 -10.64 -4.31 25.46
N PHE A 236 -10.68 -3.14 24.82
CA PHE A 236 -10.34 -3.03 23.39
C PHE A 236 -8.85 -3.23 23.12
N THR A 237 -7.96 -2.80 24.02
CA THR A 237 -6.53 -3.10 23.90
C THR A 237 -6.27 -4.61 23.98
N ARG A 238 -6.99 -5.31 24.86
CA ARG A 238 -6.90 -6.77 24.97
C ARG A 238 -7.45 -7.44 23.72
N LEU A 239 -8.62 -7.02 23.23
CA LEU A 239 -9.20 -7.54 21.99
C LEU A 239 -8.24 -7.39 20.80
N ALA A 240 -7.61 -6.22 20.64
CA ALA A 240 -6.63 -6.00 19.59
C ALA A 240 -5.41 -6.93 19.71
N ARG A 241 -4.92 -7.17 20.93
CA ARG A 241 -3.83 -8.12 21.19
C ARG A 241 -4.24 -9.56 20.89
N ASP A 242 -5.42 -9.96 21.31
CA ASP A 242 -5.93 -11.33 21.11
C ASP A 242 -6.21 -11.58 19.62
N LEU A 243 -6.61 -10.54 18.87
CA LEU A 243 -6.74 -10.60 17.41
C LEU A 243 -5.38 -10.85 16.75
N ILE A 244 -4.34 -10.11 17.13
CA ILE A 244 -2.97 -10.36 16.63
C ILE A 244 -2.58 -11.82 16.94
N ASN A 245 -2.72 -12.25 18.20
CA ASN A 245 -2.35 -13.60 18.61
C ASN A 245 -3.09 -14.69 17.81
N LEU A 246 -4.41 -14.52 17.60
CA LEU A 246 -5.23 -15.48 16.85
C LEU A 246 -4.78 -15.58 15.39
N LEU A 247 -4.46 -14.44 14.76
CA LEU A 247 -4.04 -14.39 13.37
C LEU A 247 -2.60 -14.90 13.16
N GLU A 248 -1.69 -14.55 14.06
CA GLU A 248 -0.25 -14.77 13.90
C GLU A 248 0.25 -16.11 14.43
N LYS A 249 -0.46 -16.72 15.40
CA LYS A 249 -0.01 -17.96 16.05
C LYS A 249 0.31 -19.02 14.99
N ARG A 250 1.54 -19.52 15.00
CA ARG A 250 2.01 -20.55 14.08
C ARG A 250 1.73 -21.94 14.66
N THR A 251 1.18 -22.82 13.83
CA THR A 251 1.01 -24.24 14.11
C THR A 251 1.59 -25.06 12.95
N VAL A 252 1.47 -26.38 13.01
CA VAL A 252 1.80 -27.27 11.89
C VAL A 252 0.99 -26.95 10.62
N ASP A 253 -0.18 -26.32 10.78
CA ASP A 253 -1.06 -25.86 9.70
C ASP A 253 -0.77 -24.43 9.25
N GLY A 254 0.33 -23.82 9.74
CA GLY A 254 0.76 -22.47 9.40
C GLY A 254 0.13 -21.39 10.28
N TYR A 255 -0.22 -20.26 9.67
CA TYR A 255 -0.76 -19.06 10.34
C TYR A 255 -1.80 -18.39 9.43
N VAL A 256 -2.69 -17.58 10.00
CA VAL A 256 -3.71 -16.87 9.21
C VAL A 256 -3.06 -15.67 8.52
N PHE A 257 -2.71 -14.62 9.27
CA PHE A 257 -1.98 -13.47 8.75
C PHE A 257 -1.01 -12.95 9.80
N ARG A 258 0.05 -12.28 9.33
CA ARG A 258 0.86 -11.40 10.19
C ARG A 258 0.14 -10.07 10.29
N ALA A 259 -0.06 -9.56 11.49
CA ALA A 259 -0.86 -8.36 11.74
C ALA A 259 0.04 -7.24 12.27
N ASP A 260 0.03 -6.11 11.58
CA ASP A 260 0.82 -4.94 11.97
C ASP A 260 -0.09 -3.78 12.41
N LEU A 261 0.03 -3.36 13.67
CA LEU A 261 -0.72 -2.24 14.24
C LEU A 261 0.15 -0.98 14.43
N ARG A 262 1.33 -0.90 13.80
CA ARG A 262 2.26 0.23 13.96
C ARG A 262 1.86 1.49 13.20
N LEU A 263 0.88 1.43 12.30
CA LEU A 263 0.34 2.62 11.62
C LEU A 263 -0.66 3.42 12.47
N ARG A 264 -0.94 2.98 13.70
CA ARG A 264 -1.82 3.72 14.64
C ARG A 264 -1.15 5.02 15.11
N PRO A 265 -1.93 6.01 15.61
CA PRO A 265 -1.40 7.25 16.18
C PRO A 265 -0.30 7.00 17.21
N ASP A 266 0.86 7.65 17.07
CA ASP A 266 2.02 7.51 17.97
C ASP A 266 2.19 6.10 18.58
N PRO A 267 2.59 5.10 17.77
CA PRO A 267 2.59 3.71 18.19
C PRO A 267 3.58 3.42 19.33
N ALA A 268 4.46 4.36 19.69
CA ALA A 268 5.38 4.23 20.81
C ALA A 268 4.70 4.57 22.14
N SER A 269 3.71 5.47 22.15
CA SER A 269 3.06 5.95 23.37
C SER A 269 1.59 5.52 23.50
N THR A 270 0.97 5.03 22.42
CA THR A 270 -0.45 4.66 22.44
C THR A 270 -0.69 3.15 22.59
N PRO A 271 -1.81 2.78 23.26
CA PRO A 271 -2.27 1.39 23.31
C PRO A 271 -2.59 0.84 21.91
N LEU A 272 -2.73 -0.48 21.81
CA LEU A 272 -3.08 -1.16 20.54
C LEU A 272 -4.44 -0.74 19.99
N ALA A 273 -5.38 -0.35 20.86
CA ALA A 273 -6.66 0.23 20.48
C ALA A 273 -6.78 1.65 21.05
N VAL A 274 -7.04 2.62 20.17
CA VAL A 274 -7.05 4.06 20.52
C VAL A 274 -8.49 4.58 20.50
N SER A 275 -8.87 5.46 21.43
CA SER A 275 -10.21 6.05 21.36
C SER A 275 -10.33 6.99 20.15
N THR A 276 -11.51 7.03 19.51
CA THR A 276 -11.78 7.93 18.37
C THR A 276 -11.45 9.38 18.73
N THR A 277 -11.83 9.84 19.92
CA THR A 277 -11.53 11.19 20.44
C THR A 277 -10.03 11.47 20.49
N SER A 278 -9.21 10.54 21.04
CA SER A 278 -7.77 10.73 21.16
C SER A 278 -7.08 10.70 19.80
N ALA A 279 -7.51 9.80 18.92
CA ALA A 279 -6.99 9.70 17.56
C ALA A 279 -7.21 10.99 16.76
N ILE A 280 -8.44 11.54 16.80
CA ILE A 280 -8.78 12.79 16.13
C ILE A 280 -7.91 13.94 16.68
N ALA A 281 -7.78 14.06 18.01
CA ALA A 281 -6.93 15.07 18.62
C ALA A 281 -5.47 14.97 18.16
N TYR A 282 -4.92 13.75 18.06
CA TYR A 282 -3.58 13.51 17.53
C TYR A 282 -3.45 13.94 16.07
N TYR A 283 -4.35 13.49 15.19
CA TYR A 283 -4.24 13.79 13.76
C TYR A 283 -4.33 15.28 13.45
N HIS A 284 -5.13 16.04 14.21
CA HIS A 284 -5.20 17.49 14.06
C HIS A 284 -3.96 18.23 14.56
N ALA A 285 -3.35 17.76 15.65
CA ALA A 285 -2.30 18.51 16.34
C ALA A 285 -0.86 18.11 15.94
N GLN A 286 -0.63 16.83 15.66
CA GLN A 286 0.73 16.25 15.67
C GLN A 286 1.06 15.39 14.44
N ALA A 287 0.06 15.00 13.64
CA ALA A 287 0.31 14.00 12.62
C ALA A 287 1.23 14.46 11.49
N LEU A 288 2.06 13.52 11.07
CA LEU A 288 3.09 13.67 10.06
C LEU A 288 2.52 13.44 8.66
N ASN A 289 3.15 14.04 7.65
CA ASN A 289 2.70 13.93 6.26
C ASN A 289 2.72 12.48 5.73
N TRP A 290 3.59 11.61 6.25
CA TRP A 290 3.58 10.18 5.90
C TRP A 290 2.37 9.45 6.49
N GLU A 291 1.87 9.83 7.67
CA GLU A 291 0.65 9.26 8.26
C GLU A 291 -0.56 9.65 7.42
N ARG A 292 -0.57 10.89 6.92
CA ARG A 292 -1.57 11.37 5.95
C ARG A 292 -1.54 10.52 4.67
N ALA A 293 -0.36 10.26 4.12
CA ALA A 293 -0.19 9.40 2.94
C ALA A 293 -0.68 7.95 3.20
N ALA A 294 -0.40 7.40 4.39
CA ALA A 294 -0.88 6.08 4.77
C ALA A 294 -2.42 6.02 4.88
N MET A 295 -3.03 7.08 5.43
CA MET A 295 -4.48 7.16 5.63
C MET A 295 -5.29 7.26 4.32
N ILE A 296 -4.67 7.62 3.19
CA ILE A 296 -5.30 7.58 1.86
C ILE A 296 -5.93 6.21 1.58
N LYS A 297 -5.24 5.14 1.99
CA LYS A 297 -5.68 3.75 1.75
C LYS A 297 -6.52 3.18 2.90
N ALA A 298 -6.93 3.98 3.87
CA ALA A 298 -7.65 3.48 5.06
C ALA A 298 -9.11 3.14 4.75
N ARG A 299 -9.55 1.96 5.16
CA ARG A 299 -10.93 1.49 4.99
C ARG A 299 -11.39 0.63 6.17
N PRO A 300 -12.61 0.82 6.70
CA PRO A 300 -13.14 -0.07 7.73
C PRO A 300 -13.29 -1.53 7.24
N VAL A 301 -12.64 -2.46 7.94
CA VAL A 301 -12.81 -3.91 7.74
C VAL A 301 -13.79 -4.52 8.74
N ILE A 302 -13.93 -3.96 9.93
CA ILE A 302 -15.03 -4.28 10.85
C ILE A 302 -15.39 -3.02 11.63
N ALA A 303 -16.68 -2.81 11.86
CA ALA A 303 -17.14 -1.56 12.41
C ALA A 303 -18.53 -1.65 13.00
N ASP A 304 -18.74 -0.87 14.06
CA ASP A 304 -20.01 -0.24 14.34
C ASP A 304 -20.30 0.85 13.29
N PRO A 305 -21.33 0.70 12.43
CA PRO A 305 -21.49 1.55 11.24
C PRO A 305 -21.60 3.07 11.50
N PRO A 306 -22.34 3.55 12.52
CA PRO A 306 -22.40 4.99 12.82
C PRO A 306 -21.04 5.55 13.23
N VAL A 307 -20.29 4.81 14.06
CA VAL A 307 -18.96 5.22 14.54
C VAL A 307 -17.97 5.28 13.39
N ALA A 308 -17.93 4.24 12.55
CA ALA A 308 -17.03 4.24 11.39
C ALA A 308 -17.35 5.36 10.41
N ARG A 309 -18.64 5.66 10.17
CA ARG A 309 -19.01 6.78 9.31
C ARG A 309 -18.49 8.11 9.84
N SER A 310 -18.76 8.42 11.11
CA SER A 310 -18.31 9.66 11.74
C SER A 310 -16.78 9.78 11.77
N LEU A 311 -16.09 8.68 12.09
CA LEU A 311 -14.63 8.64 12.09
C LEU A 311 -14.07 8.88 10.68
N MET A 312 -14.57 8.17 9.67
CA MET A 312 -14.08 8.29 8.28
C MET A 312 -14.39 9.67 7.67
N GLU A 313 -15.53 10.28 8.02
CA GLU A 313 -15.83 11.66 7.64
C GLU A 313 -14.82 12.64 8.22
N THR A 314 -14.52 12.51 9.52
CA THR A 314 -13.55 13.37 10.22
C THR A 314 -12.13 13.19 9.68
N LEU A 315 -11.68 11.94 9.54
CA LEU A 315 -10.38 11.62 8.94
C LEU A 315 -10.31 12.09 7.49
N GLY A 316 -11.40 11.97 6.72
CA GLY A 316 -11.47 12.45 5.35
C GLY A 316 -11.24 13.96 5.24
N GLN A 317 -11.77 14.77 6.17
CA GLN A 317 -11.52 16.22 6.19
C GLN A 317 -10.03 16.54 6.43
N TRP A 318 -9.36 15.75 7.27
CA TRP A 318 -7.94 15.90 7.54
C TRP A 318 -7.06 15.44 6.36
N VAL A 319 -7.32 14.25 5.80
CA VAL A 319 -6.56 13.69 4.66
C VAL A 319 -6.71 14.56 3.40
N TRP A 320 -7.94 15.00 3.11
CA TRP A 320 -8.31 15.68 1.87
C TRP A 320 -8.43 17.20 2.03
N ARG A 321 -7.65 17.80 2.94
CA ARG A 321 -7.64 19.26 3.13
C ARG A 321 -7.23 20.01 1.86
N ALA A 322 -7.90 21.13 1.59
CA ALA A 322 -7.59 21.99 0.44
C ALA A 322 -6.36 22.87 0.77
N GLY A 323 -5.30 22.72 -0.02
CA GLY A 323 -4.08 23.51 0.09
C GLY A 323 -2.93 22.82 -0.63
N SER A 324 -2.12 23.57 -1.37
CA SER A 324 -0.93 23.05 -2.07
C SER A 324 0.15 22.72 -1.05
N ASP A 325 0.01 21.57 -0.40
CA ASP A 325 0.92 21.12 0.65
C ASP A 325 2.17 20.47 0.03
N PHE A 326 2.97 21.28 -0.66
CA PHE A 326 4.26 20.86 -1.22
C PHE A 326 5.21 20.34 -0.12
N THR A 327 4.96 20.69 1.15
CA THR A 327 5.71 20.14 2.30
C THR A 327 5.47 18.65 2.49
N ALA A 328 4.27 18.16 2.13
CA ALA A 328 3.96 16.73 2.16
C ALA A 328 4.74 15.93 1.11
N ILE A 329 5.01 16.53 -0.06
CA ILE A 329 5.88 15.96 -1.09
C ILE A 329 7.33 15.88 -0.61
N GLU A 330 7.86 16.98 -0.06
CA GLU A 330 9.24 17.03 0.45
C GLU A 330 9.48 16.03 1.60
N ASP A 331 8.47 15.80 2.44
CA ASP A 331 8.56 14.83 3.55
C ASP A 331 8.53 13.37 3.09
N MET A 332 7.81 13.06 2.00
CA MET A 332 7.87 11.73 1.37
C MET A 332 9.27 11.42 0.83
N GLU A 333 10.01 12.42 0.33
CA GLU A 333 11.40 12.27 -0.09
C GLU A 333 12.40 12.13 1.08
N ALA A 334 12.14 12.79 2.21
CA ALA A 334 13.03 12.71 3.38
C ALA A 334 13.06 11.30 3.99
N VAL A 335 11.93 10.57 3.95
CA VAL A 335 11.85 9.15 4.35
C VAL A 335 12.68 8.27 3.42
N LYS A 336 12.73 8.59 2.12
CA LYS A 336 13.51 7.86 1.10
C LYS A 336 15.02 7.98 1.32
N ARG A 337 15.54 9.18 1.63
CA ARG A 337 17.00 9.40 1.85
C ARG A 337 17.60 8.57 2.98
N LYS A 338 16.81 8.19 4.00
CA LYS A 338 17.26 7.30 5.08
C LYS A 338 17.32 5.81 4.68
N ILE A 339 16.57 5.41 3.66
CA ILE A 339 16.45 4.01 3.20
C ILE A 339 17.48 3.71 2.09
N ASP A 340 17.80 4.67 1.23
CA ASP A 340 18.67 4.49 0.05
C ASP A 340 20.18 4.32 0.38
N LEU A 341 20.63 4.53 1.62
CA LEU A 341 22.05 4.44 2.00
C LEU A 341 22.58 3.01 2.25
N LYS A 342 21.80 1.96 1.99
CA LYS A 342 22.21 0.55 2.15
C LYS A 342 22.17 -0.27 0.86
N GLN A 343 22.42 0.33 -0.30
CA GLN A 343 22.60 -0.45 -1.52
C GLN A 343 23.96 -1.17 -1.52
N ARG A 344 23.95 -2.44 -1.14
CA ARG A 344 25.03 -3.39 -1.47
C ARG A 344 24.85 -3.78 -2.94
N ARG A 345 25.51 -3.06 -3.84
CA ARG A 345 25.66 -3.54 -5.22
C ARG A 345 26.62 -4.71 -5.19
N HIS A 346 26.13 -5.91 -5.50
CA HIS A 346 27.02 -7.02 -5.84
C HIS A 346 27.80 -6.62 -7.10
N GLN A 347 29.11 -6.87 -7.12
CA GLN A 347 30.01 -6.33 -8.14
C GLN A 347 29.77 -6.95 -9.53
N ASP A 348 29.13 -8.13 -9.60
CA ASP A 348 29.04 -8.92 -10.83
C ASP A 348 27.70 -8.79 -11.57
N ASN A 349 26.55 -8.84 -10.89
CA ASN A 349 25.22 -8.65 -11.49
C ASN A 349 24.37 -7.66 -10.66
N PRO A 350 23.92 -6.52 -11.23
CA PRO A 350 23.18 -5.48 -10.51
C PRO A 350 21.79 -5.94 -10.04
N TRP A 351 21.29 -7.06 -10.55
CA TRP A 351 19.97 -7.62 -10.19
C TRP A 351 20.03 -8.62 -9.04
N HIS A 352 21.21 -9.09 -8.65
CA HIS A 352 21.36 -9.97 -7.49
C HIS A 352 20.92 -9.24 -6.22
N GLY A 353 19.87 -9.77 -5.57
CA GLY A 353 19.29 -9.17 -4.37
C GLY A 353 18.42 -7.93 -4.60
N TYR A 354 18.23 -7.50 -5.86
CA TYR A 354 17.42 -6.33 -6.20
C TYR A 354 16.02 -6.46 -5.60
N ASN A 355 15.61 -5.46 -4.82
CA ASN A 355 14.34 -5.44 -4.13
C ASN A 355 13.28 -4.75 -5.00
N VAL A 356 12.39 -5.55 -5.63
CA VAL A 356 11.38 -5.06 -6.58
C VAL A 356 10.38 -4.07 -5.97
N LYS A 357 10.30 -4.00 -4.64
CA LYS A 357 9.42 -3.08 -3.91
C LYS A 357 10.14 -1.79 -3.51
N LEU A 358 11.36 -1.92 -2.97
CA LEU A 358 12.04 -0.83 -2.28
C LEU A 358 13.08 -0.11 -3.12
N ASP A 359 13.75 -0.81 -4.03
CA ASP A 359 14.84 -0.23 -4.80
C ASP A 359 14.34 0.73 -5.89
N ARG A 360 15.28 1.45 -6.52
CA ARG A 360 14.98 2.42 -7.58
C ARG A 360 14.12 1.78 -8.67
N GLY A 361 13.04 2.47 -9.03
CA GLY A 361 12.07 2.00 -10.03
C GLY A 361 11.10 0.93 -9.54
N GLY A 362 11.16 0.58 -8.25
CA GLY A 362 10.30 -0.45 -7.67
C GLY A 362 8.87 0.00 -7.38
N ILE A 363 8.06 -0.94 -6.92
CA ILE A 363 6.62 -0.79 -6.66
C ILE A 363 6.32 0.43 -5.78
N ARG A 364 7.11 0.66 -4.72
CA ARG A 364 6.89 1.76 -3.78
C ARG A 364 7.03 3.13 -4.44
N GLN A 365 7.93 3.30 -5.40
CA GLN A 365 8.07 4.56 -6.12
C GLN A 365 6.81 4.85 -6.96
N LEU A 366 6.26 3.83 -7.62
CA LEU A 366 5.01 3.99 -8.38
C LEU A 366 3.82 4.28 -7.46
N GLU A 367 3.70 3.58 -6.32
CA GLU A 367 2.68 3.85 -5.31
C GLU A 367 2.78 5.30 -4.79
N PHE A 368 4.00 5.77 -4.51
CA PHE A 368 4.25 7.15 -4.06
C PHE A 368 4.04 8.19 -5.15
N PHE A 369 4.31 7.87 -6.42
CA PHE A 369 3.97 8.73 -7.54
C PHE A 369 2.45 8.98 -7.59
N ALA A 370 1.65 7.92 -7.47
CA ALA A 370 0.19 8.03 -7.41
C ALA A 370 -0.25 8.82 -6.16
N GLN A 371 0.20 8.43 -4.96
CA GLN A 371 -0.19 9.07 -3.70
C GLN A 371 0.26 10.53 -3.61
N GLY A 372 1.41 10.88 -4.17
CA GLY A 372 1.90 12.26 -4.22
C GLY A 372 0.94 13.18 -4.97
N HIS A 373 0.40 12.72 -6.09
CA HIS A 373 -0.66 13.46 -6.80
C HIS A 373 -1.94 13.59 -5.97
N GLN A 374 -2.33 12.53 -5.25
CA GLN A 374 -3.51 12.58 -4.40
C GLN A 374 -3.35 13.59 -3.26
N LEU A 375 -2.19 13.62 -2.59
CA LEU A 375 -1.92 14.55 -1.50
C LEU A 375 -1.95 16.01 -1.95
N LEU A 376 -1.51 16.29 -3.18
CA LEU A 376 -1.56 17.64 -3.77
C LEU A 376 -2.96 18.03 -4.22
N PHE A 377 -3.66 17.14 -4.91
CA PHE A 377 -4.79 17.52 -5.76
C PHE A 377 -6.14 16.99 -5.27
N ALA A 378 -6.18 15.91 -4.50
CA ALA A 378 -7.45 15.28 -4.11
C ALA A 378 -8.32 16.11 -3.15
N GLY A 379 -7.73 17.14 -2.52
CA GLY A 379 -8.50 18.11 -1.74
C GLY A 379 -9.45 18.95 -2.61
N GLN A 380 -8.99 19.38 -3.79
CA GLN A 380 -9.77 20.16 -4.76
C GLN A 380 -10.42 19.28 -5.85
N GLN A 381 -9.89 18.08 -6.08
CA GLN A 381 -10.36 17.13 -7.09
C GLN A 381 -10.81 15.83 -6.41
N PRO A 382 -12.07 15.73 -5.97
CA PRO A 382 -12.58 14.53 -5.29
C PRO A 382 -12.43 13.23 -6.08
N GLY A 383 -12.35 13.30 -7.42
CA GLY A 383 -12.07 12.17 -8.29
C GLY A 383 -10.77 11.43 -7.93
N LEU A 384 -9.77 12.11 -7.36
CA LEU A 384 -8.51 11.50 -6.93
C LEU A 384 -8.55 10.85 -5.54
N ARG A 385 -9.71 10.83 -4.86
CA ARG A 385 -9.87 10.17 -3.55
C ARG A 385 -10.10 8.65 -3.70
N ILE A 386 -9.30 8.02 -4.55
CA ILE A 386 -9.34 6.59 -4.90
C ILE A 386 -8.22 5.86 -4.16
N MET A 387 -8.42 4.62 -3.71
CA MET A 387 -7.39 3.90 -2.95
C MET A 387 -6.47 3.06 -3.84
N GLN A 388 -6.99 2.56 -4.96
CA GLN A 388 -6.30 1.67 -5.88
C GLN A 388 -5.31 2.43 -6.76
N THR A 389 -4.09 1.92 -6.88
CA THR A 389 -2.98 2.62 -7.53
C THR A 389 -3.23 2.80 -9.03
N LEU A 390 -3.71 1.76 -9.71
CA LEU A 390 -4.01 1.82 -11.15
C LEU A 390 -5.19 2.76 -11.46
N ASP A 391 -6.22 2.75 -10.63
CA ASP A 391 -7.39 3.63 -10.82
C ASP A 391 -7.01 5.11 -10.61
N VAL A 392 -6.02 5.40 -9.76
CA VAL A 392 -5.44 6.75 -9.65
C VAL A 392 -4.75 7.15 -10.95
N LEU A 393 -3.98 6.26 -11.60
CA LEU A 393 -3.34 6.58 -12.88
C LEU A 393 -4.37 6.93 -13.97
N ASP A 394 -5.50 6.22 -14.00
CA ASP A 394 -6.62 6.52 -14.90
C ASP A 394 -7.19 7.92 -14.63
N GLU A 395 -7.37 8.27 -13.37
CA GLU A 395 -7.90 9.58 -12.99
C GLU A 395 -6.92 10.72 -13.28
N LEU A 396 -5.60 10.46 -13.20
CA LEU A 396 -4.59 11.43 -13.62
C LEU A 396 -4.67 11.74 -15.11
N VAL A 397 -5.09 10.78 -15.95
CA VAL A 397 -5.37 11.05 -17.36
C VAL A 397 -6.63 11.90 -17.51
N ARG A 398 -7.72 11.54 -16.83
CA ARG A 398 -8.98 12.30 -16.90
C ARG A 398 -8.84 13.76 -16.46
N SER A 399 -7.98 14.00 -15.47
CA SER A 399 -7.66 15.34 -14.96
C SER A 399 -6.56 16.08 -15.73
N GLY A 400 -6.04 15.51 -16.82
CA GLY A 400 -5.03 16.13 -17.69
C GLY A 400 -3.62 16.21 -17.09
N ARG A 401 -3.34 15.43 -16.04
CA ARG A 401 -2.05 15.41 -15.32
C ARG A 401 -1.08 14.36 -15.85
N LEU A 402 -1.61 13.33 -16.52
CA LEU A 402 -0.84 12.25 -17.12
C LEU A 402 -1.32 12.02 -18.56
N THR A 403 -0.40 11.71 -19.47
CA THR A 403 -0.80 11.33 -20.84
C THR A 403 -1.29 9.88 -20.86
N PRO A 404 -2.21 9.51 -21.77
CA PRO A 404 -2.66 8.13 -21.90
C PRO A 404 -1.50 7.14 -22.11
N MET A 405 -0.52 7.52 -22.92
CA MET A 405 0.68 6.70 -23.16
C MET A 405 1.50 6.47 -21.88
N LYS A 406 1.69 7.49 -21.04
CA LYS A 406 2.40 7.33 -19.77
C LYS A 406 1.61 6.44 -18.80
N ARG A 407 0.28 6.61 -18.74
CA ARG A 407 -0.62 5.77 -17.96
C ARG A 407 -0.47 4.31 -18.35
N ASP A 408 -0.59 3.98 -19.63
CA ASP A 408 -0.51 2.59 -20.12
C ASP A 408 0.84 1.96 -19.72
N ARG A 409 1.95 2.66 -19.97
CA ARG A 409 3.28 2.15 -19.63
C ARG A 409 3.53 1.99 -18.12
N LEU A 410 3.00 2.89 -17.30
CA LEU A 410 3.07 2.77 -15.83
C LEU A 410 2.18 1.64 -15.31
N THR A 411 1.01 1.43 -15.92
CA THR A 411 0.15 0.28 -15.64
C THR A 411 0.88 -1.03 -15.93
N ASP A 412 1.51 -1.15 -17.10
CA ASP A 412 2.30 -2.33 -17.47
C ASP A 412 3.45 -2.56 -16.49
N ALA A 413 4.15 -1.50 -16.09
CA ALA A 413 5.22 -1.57 -15.10
C ALA A 413 4.72 -2.04 -13.73
N TYR A 414 3.60 -1.51 -13.25
CA TYR A 414 3.01 -1.93 -11.99
C TYR A 414 2.58 -3.40 -12.04
N ILE A 415 1.92 -3.81 -13.13
CA ILE A 415 1.48 -5.20 -13.32
C ILE A 415 2.69 -6.13 -13.33
N PHE A 416 3.71 -5.83 -14.13
CA PHE A 416 4.92 -6.62 -14.20
C PHE A 416 5.59 -6.78 -12.83
N LEU A 417 5.89 -5.67 -12.15
CA LEU A 417 6.58 -5.68 -10.86
C LEU A 417 5.79 -6.42 -9.77
N ARG A 418 4.46 -6.27 -9.75
CA ARG A 418 3.59 -7.01 -8.82
C ARG A 418 3.55 -8.50 -9.12
N THR A 419 3.56 -8.89 -10.40
CA THR A 419 3.69 -10.31 -10.78
C THR A 419 5.03 -10.89 -10.34
N VAL A 420 6.14 -10.16 -10.49
CA VAL A 420 7.45 -10.59 -9.95
C VAL A 420 7.37 -10.78 -8.43
N GLU A 421 6.80 -9.81 -7.72
CA GLU A 421 6.60 -9.89 -6.26
C GLU A 421 5.76 -11.12 -5.88
N HIS A 422 4.68 -11.42 -6.60
CA HIS A 422 3.87 -12.62 -6.36
C HIS A 422 4.68 -13.90 -6.52
N ARG A 423 5.44 -14.04 -7.62
CA ARG A 423 6.25 -15.24 -7.88
C ARG A 423 7.32 -15.45 -6.83
N LEU A 424 7.99 -14.38 -6.39
CA LEU A 424 8.96 -14.44 -5.28
C LEU A 424 8.30 -14.92 -3.97
N GLN A 425 7.12 -14.40 -3.64
CA GLN A 425 6.43 -14.78 -2.39
C GLN A 425 5.89 -16.21 -2.42
N MET A 426 5.34 -16.63 -3.56
CA MET A 426 4.76 -17.97 -3.74
C MET A 426 5.78 -19.09 -3.61
N GLN A 427 7.07 -18.87 -3.90
CA GLN A 427 8.08 -19.94 -3.82
C GLN A 427 8.09 -20.66 -2.47
N SER A 428 7.91 -19.93 -1.37
CA SER A 428 7.97 -20.52 -0.01
C SER A 428 7.01 -19.87 1.01
N ASP A 429 5.96 -19.17 0.54
CA ASP A 429 5.08 -18.32 1.37
C ASP A 429 5.84 -17.31 2.23
N GLN A 430 6.89 -16.71 1.67
CA GLN A 430 7.78 -15.79 2.38
C GLN A 430 7.52 -14.34 2.01
N GLN A 431 7.71 -13.44 2.99
CA GLN A 431 7.72 -11.99 2.75
C GLN A 431 9.04 -11.55 2.12
N THR A 432 9.33 -12.08 0.94
CA THR A 432 10.46 -11.65 0.14
C THR A 432 9.99 -10.66 -0.93
N HIS A 433 10.84 -9.68 -1.17
CA HIS A 433 10.72 -8.73 -2.27
C HIS A 433 12.02 -8.68 -3.10
N SER A 434 13.02 -9.46 -2.71
CA SER A 434 14.34 -9.44 -3.35
C SER A 434 14.46 -10.59 -4.32
N LEU A 435 15.00 -10.30 -5.50
CA LEU A 435 15.44 -11.33 -6.42
C LEU A 435 16.53 -12.19 -5.76
N PRO A 436 16.63 -13.48 -6.13
CA PRO A 436 17.74 -14.32 -5.71
C PRO A 436 19.10 -13.71 -6.05
N VAL A 437 20.12 -14.06 -5.27
CA VAL A 437 21.51 -13.62 -5.47
C VAL A 437 22.29 -14.53 -6.42
N SER A 438 21.62 -15.49 -7.06
CA SER A 438 22.17 -16.48 -7.99
C SER A 438 21.44 -16.40 -9.32
N ASP A 439 22.15 -16.61 -10.43
CA ASP A 439 21.57 -16.57 -11.76
C ASP A 439 20.55 -17.70 -11.99
N GLU A 440 20.76 -18.88 -11.38
CA GLU A 440 19.82 -20.00 -11.40
C GLU A 440 18.49 -19.63 -10.72
N GLY A 441 18.58 -18.96 -9.57
CA GLY A 441 17.40 -18.46 -8.86
C GLY A 441 16.63 -17.41 -9.67
N ILE A 442 17.32 -16.49 -10.34
CA ILE A 442 16.68 -15.53 -11.25
C ILE A 442 16.03 -16.25 -12.44
N ALA A 443 16.70 -17.27 -12.99
CA ALA A 443 16.16 -18.09 -14.06
C ALA A 443 14.86 -18.80 -13.65
N ALA A 444 14.79 -19.33 -12.42
CA ALA A 444 13.58 -19.94 -11.88
C ALA A 444 12.41 -18.93 -11.76
N VAL A 445 12.69 -17.70 -11.32
CA VAL A 445 11.67 -16.62 -11.28
C VAL A 445 11.21 -16.27 -12.68
N ALA A 446 12.13 -16.09 -13.64
CA ALA A 446 11.80 -15.80 -15.03
C ALA A 446 10.95 -16.93 -15.66
N ALA A 447 11.33 -18.18 -15.44
CA ALA A 447 10.62 -19.35 -15.95
C ALA A 447 9.21 -19.50 -15.35
N SER A 448 9.03 -19.13 -14.07
CA SER A 448 7.70 -19.08 -13.43
C SER A 448 6.76 -18.04 -14.04
N MET A 449 7.32 -17.09 -14.80
CA MET A 449 6.59 -16.10 -15.60
C MET A 449 6.53 -16.47 -17.09
N GLY A 450 7.04 -17.64 -17.49
CA GLY A 450 7.12 -18.06 -18.89
C GLY A 450 8.17 -17.32 -19.72
N GLN A 451 9.22 -16.79 -19.08
CA GLN A 451 10.26 -15.99 -19.74
C GLN A 451 11.65 -16.62 -19.57
N THR A 452 12.55 -16.31 -20.50
CA THR A 452 13.99 -16.56 -20.30
C THR A 452 14.57 -15.49 -19.38
N SER A 453 15.66 -15.81 -18.66
CA SER A 453 16.32 -14.85 -17.76
C SER A 453 16.70 -13.54 -18.47
N THR A 454 17.19 -13.63 -19.70
CA THR A 454 17.58 -12.46 -20.50
C THR A 454 16.39 -11.56 -20.83
N ALA A 455 15.26 -12.15 -21.28
CA ALA A 455 14.05 -11.39 -21.59
C ALA A 455 13.45 -10.75 -20.32
N PHE A 456 13.42 -11.50 -19.23
CA PHE A 456 12.95 -11.05 -17.93
C PHE A 456 13.75 -9.85 -17.40
N LEU A 457 15.08 -9.92 -17.39
CA LEU A 457 15.93 -8.84 -16.90
C LEU A 457 15.85 -7.59 -17.79
N ALA A 458 15.71 -7.76 -19.11
CA ALA A 458 15.49 -6.64 -20.03
C ALA A 458 14.14 -5.93 -19.77
N ALA A 459 13.08 -6.70 -19.54
CA ALA A 459 11.76 -6.16 -19.18
C ALA A 459 11.81 -5.45 -17.83
N LEU A 460 12.41 -6.09 -16.81
CA LEU A 460 12.59 -5.50 -15.48
C LEU A 460 13.34 -4.17 -15.55
N LYS A 461 14.44 -4.10 -16.31
CA LYS A 461 15.17 -2.85 -16.53
C LYS A 461 14.29 -1.77 -17.15
N THR A 462 13.56 -2.12 -18.20
CA THR A 462 12.69 -1.18 -18.93
C THR A 462 11.62 -0.58 -18.02
N HIS A 463 10.95 -1.41 -17.21
CA HIS A 463 9.92 -0.96 -16.29
C HIS A 463 10.50 -0.13 -15.14
N THR A 464 11.58 -0.58 -14.52
CA THR A 464 12.20 0.13 -13.39
C THR A 464 12.79 1.48 -13.80
N ASP A 465 13.39 1.59 -14.98
CA ASP A 465 13.87 2.87 -15.49
C ASP A 465 12.73 3.85 -15.78
N LEU A 466 11.61 3.38 -16.35
CA LEU A 466 10.42 4.20 -16.54
C LEU A 466 9.86 4.73 -15.21
N VAL A 467 9.65 3.85 -14.23
CA VAL A 467 9.10 4.23 -12.92
C VAL A 467 10.03 5.23 -12.23
N ALA A 468 11.34 4.97 -12.25
CA ALA A 468 12.30 5.86 -11.66
C ALA A 468 12.31 7.23 -12.35
N HIS A 469 12.21 7.27 -13.68
CA HIS A 469 12.14 8.51 -14.45
C HIS A 469 10.88 9.32 -14.12
N GLU A 470 9.69 8.72 -14.15
CA GLU A 470 8.44 9.44 -13.87
C GLU A 470 8.34 9.87 -12.40
N TYR A 471 8.85 9.04 -11.48
CA TYR A 471 8.99 9.42 -10.08
C TYR A 471 9.90 10.63 -9.93
N GLN A 472 11.11 10.58 -10.49
CA GLN A 472 12.05 11.70 -10.43
C GLN A 472 11.48 12.95 -11.10
N HIS A 473 10.87 12.84 -12.28
CA HIS A 473 10.26 13.98 -12.96
C HIS A 473 9.12 14.61 -12.14
N PHE A 474 8.32 13.83 -11.40
CA PHE A 474 7.27 14.40 -10.56
C PHE A 474 7.82 15.09 -9.31
N PHE A 475 8.79 14.47 -8.63
CA PHE A 475 9.34 14.98 -7.37
C PHE A 475 10.46 16.04 -7.58
N ASN A 476 11.22 15.96 -8.68
CA ASN A 476 12.23 16.94 -9.09
C ASN A 476 11.69 17.98 -10.06
N GLY A 477 10.60 17.71 -10.80
CA GLY A 477 9.98 18.68 -11.70
C GLY A 477 9.33 19.88 -11.00
N THR A 478 9.23 19.86 -9.67
CA THR A 478 8.99 21.06 -8.86
C THR A 478 10.24 21.94 -8.71
N ALA A 479 11.43 21.42 -9.07
CA ALA A 479 12.71 22.11 -9.14
C ALA A 479 13.22 22.32 -10.59
N GLU A 480 12.81 21.50 -11.57
CA GLU A 480 13.33 21.52 -12.96
C GLU A 480 12.61 22.48 -13.94
N THR A 481 11.81 23.43 -13.43
CA THR A 481 11.57 24.67 -14.18
C THR A 481 12.59 25.69 -13.70
N ASP A 482 13.60 25.92 -14.54
CA ASP A 482 14.73 26.84 -14.41
C ASP A 482 15.98 26.30 -13.70
N ASP A 483 16.81 25.60 -14.48
CA ASP A 483 18.27 25.47 -14.31
C ASP A 483 19.01 26.84 -14.33
N ALA A 484 18.28 27.95 -14.20
CA ALA A 484 18.77 29.31 -14.03
C ALA A 484 18.56 29.85 -12.60
N ASN A 485 17.91 29.09 -11.70
CA ASN A 485 17.59 29.56 -10.35
C ASN A 485 17.71 28.46 -9.27
N SER A 486 18.66 27.53 -9.42
CA SER A 486 19.13 26.78 -8.25
C SER A 486 19.68 27.81 -7.26
N GLY A 487 18.93 28.02 -6.16
CA GLY A 487 19.31 28.95 -5.12
C GLY A 487 20.65 28.54 -4.56
N GLU A 488 21.71 29.22 -5.00
CA GLU A 488 22.99 29.22 -4.30
C GLU A 488 22.69 29.49 -2.83
N ALA A 489 23.23 28.65 -1.94
CA ALA A 489 23.13 28.88 -0.51
C ALA A 489 23.50 30.34 -0.23
N LEU A 490 22.70 31.02 0.59
CA LEU A 490 22.92 32.43 0.92
C LEU A 490 24.42 32.63 1.20
N PRO A 491 25.15 33.40 0.36
CA PRO A 491 26.58 33.56 0.53
C PRO A 491 26.87 34.03 1.95
N SER A 492 27.97 33.56 2.56
CA SER A 492 28.34 33.97 3.93
C SER A 492 28.49 35.49 4.08
N ASN A 493 28.61 36.21 2.96
CA ASN A 493 28.66 37.66 2.83
C ASN A 493 27.37 38.30 2.25
N TRP A 494 26.18 37.67 2.34
CA TRP A 494 24.92 38.20 1.79
C TRP A 494 24.62 39.65 2.19
N GLN A 495 25.08 40.06 3.37
CA GLN A 495 24.99 41.44 3.89
C GLN A 495 25.65 42.45 2.94
N HIS A 496 26.75 42.08 2.28
CA HIS A 496 27.47 42.90 1.31
C HIS A 496 26.89 42.80 -0.11
N GLY A 497 26.00 41.84 -0.36
CA GLY A 497 25.36 41.62 -1.67
C GLY A 497 24.12 42.47 -1.92
N LEU A 498 23.50 43.05 -0.88
CA LEU A 498 22.25 43.82 -1.02
C LEU A 498 22.37 45.04 -1.94
N SER A 499 23.53 45.71 -1.96
CA SER A 499 23.77 46.82 -2.89
C SER A 499 23.74 46.36 -4.35
N ALA A 500 24.18 45.14 -4.65
CA ALA A 500 24.14 44.57 -6.00
C ALA A 500 22.70 44.27 -6.46
N TYR A 501 21.77 44.12 -5.52
CA TYR A 501 20.34 43.97 -5.77
C TYR A 501 19.59 45.31 -5.78
N GLY A 502 20.26 46.47 -5.69
CA GLY A 502 19.62 47.77 -5.83
C GLY A 502 18.97 48.33 -4.56
N PHE A 503 19.24 47.75 -3.39
CA PHE A 503 18.79 48.31 -2.10
C PHE A 503 19.60 49.55 -1.71
N ALA A 504 18.92 50.63 -1.31
CA ALA A 504 19.53 51.90 -0.91
C ALA A 504 19.79 51.96 0.61
N ASP A 505 18.85 51.50 1.45
CA ASP A 505 19.02 51.49 2.91
C ASP A 505 19.53 50.13 3.39
N LEU A 506 20.83 49.92 3.18
CA LEU A 506 21.50 48.65 3.48
C LEU A 506 21.38 48.27 4.96
N THR A 507 21.48 49.23 5.88
CA THR A 507 21.46 48.95 7.32
C THR A 507 20.08 48.45 7.75
N LYS A 508 19.01 49.11 7.28
CA LYS A 508 17.64 48.71 7.58
C LYS A 508 17.28 47.38 6.93
N SER A 509 17.65 47.19 5.67
CA SER A 509 17.40 45.96 4.92
C SER A 509 18.13 44.75 5.54
N GLN A 510 19.38 44.92 5.98
CA GLN A 510 20.10 43.89 6.73
C GLN A 510 19.42 43.54 8.07
N GLY A 511 18.97 44.55 8.82
CA GLY A 511 18.30 44.34 10.11
C GLY A 511 17.00 43.55 9.98
N ILE A 512 16.20 43.83 8.93
CA ILE A 512 14.96 43.11 8.63
C ILE A 512 15.25 41.63 8.34
N ILE A 513 16.15 41.36 7.39
CA ILE A 513 16.47 40.01 6.94
C ILE A 513 17.12 39.20 8.08
N THR A 514 18.01 39.81 8.85
CA THR A 514 18.62 39.17 10.03
C THR A 514 17.55 38.77 11.04
N GLY A 515 16.58 39.66 11.31
CA GLY A 515 15.45 39.34 12.17
C GLY A 515 14.64 38.14 11.67
N TRP A 516 14.44 37.99 10.37
CA TRP A 516 13.78 36.79 9.83
C TRP A 516 14.62 35.53 10.06
N LEU A 517 15.93 35.59 9.81
CA LEU A 517 16.84 34.46 9.99
C LEU A 517 17.04 34.07 11.46
N GLU A 518 16.78 34.98 12.39
CA GLU A 518 16.81 34.72 13.84
C GLU A 518 15.46 34.24 14.39
N GLY A 519 14.38 34.32 13.61
CA GLY A 519 13.05 33.87 14.00
C GLY A 519 12.23 34.92 14.76
N LYS A 520 12.37 36.20 14.39
CA LYS A 520 11.64 37.33 14.97
C LYS A 520 10.11 37.14 14.96
N TYR A 521 9.56 36.44 13.96
CA TYR A 521 8.12 36.22 13.81
C TYR A 521 7.72 34.76 13.99
N GLN A 522 6.46 34.50 14.33
CA GLN A 522 5.92 33.13 14.42
C GLN A 522 6.16 32.34 13.13
N SER A 523 6.01 33.00 11.98
CA SER A 523 6.28 32.43 10.66
C SER A 523 7.73 31.99 10.45
N THR A 524 8.70 32.54 11.19
CA THR A 524 10.14 32.27 11.04
C THR A 524 10.75 31.57 12.27
N ARG A 525 9.94 31.16 13.26
CA ARG A 525 10.45 30.57 14.51
C ARG A 525 11.01 29.17 14.37
N SER A 526 10.39 28.33 13.54
CA SER A 526 10.83 26.94 13.41
C SER A 526 12.14 26.85 12.62
N GLU A 527 13.01 25.93 13.01
CA GLU A 527 14.27 25.66 12.29
C GLU A 527 14.02 25.40 10.80
N ARG A 528 13.01 24.58 10.49
CA ARG A 528 12.58 24.31 9.12
C ARG A 528 12.15 25.56 8.35
N ALA A 529 11.40 26.47 8.97
CA ALA A 529 11.00 27.72 8.31
C ALA A 529 12.21 28.58 7.98
N ARG A 530 13.20 28.65 8.88
CA ARG A 530 14.45 29.40 8.66
C ARG A 530 15.30 28.77 7.56
N ASP A 531 15.37 27.44 7.50
CA ASP A 531 16.14 26.76 6.46
C ASP A 531 15.51 26.89 5.07
N LEU A 532 14.17 26.86 4.97
CA LEU A 532 13.47 27.16 3.74
C LEU A 532 13.63 28.64 3.36
N LEU A 533 13.52 29.55 4.33
CA LEU A 533 13.74 30.99 4.09
C LEU A 533 15.14 31.24 3.50
N LYS A 534 16.20 30.64 4.07
CA LYS A 534 17.57 30.75 3.54
C LYS A 534 17.68 30.32 2.07
N GLN A 535 16.93 29.29 1.68
CA GLN A 535 16.93 28.78 0.30
C GLN A 535 16.22 29.72 -0.68
N VAL A 536 15.12 30.35 -0.27
CA VAL A 536 14.32 31.22 -1.17
C VAL A 536 14.76 32.69 -1.17
N LEU A 537 15.49 33.11 -0.15
CA LEU A 537 15.91 34.49 0.04
C LEU A 537 16.72 35.06 -1.14
N PRO A 538 17.66 34.35 -1.80
CA PRO A 538 18.34 34.88 -2.99
C PRO A 538 17.36 35.24 -4.13
N VAL A 539 16.36 34.38 -4.36
CA VAL A 539 15.37 34.59 -5.44
C VAL A 539 14.43 35.74 -5.09
N LEU A 540 14.04 35.87 -3.81
CA LEU A 540 13.24 37.00 -3.33
C LEU A 540 14.00 38.32 -3.48
N LEU A 541 15.27 38.39 -3.04
CA LEU A 541 16.09 39.60 -3.15
C LEU A 541 16.34 39.98 -4.61
N SER A 542 16.58 39.01 -5.49
CA SER A 542 16.69 39.23 -6.93
C SER A 542 15.40 39.76 -7.54
N ALA A 543 14.24 39.28 -7.09
CA ALA A 543 12.94 39.76 -7.57
C ALA A 543 12.62 41.18 -7.05
N PHE A 544 12.83 41.44 -5.76
CA PHE A 544 12.62 42.75 -5.14
C PHE A 544 13.55 43.80 -5.73
N GLY A 545 14.80 43.43 -6.01
CA GLY A 545 15.79 44.31 -6.62
C GLY A 545 15.48 44.77 -8.04
N LYS A 546 14.58 44.08 -8.75
CA LYS A 546 14.12 44.48 -10.09
C LYS A 546 12.97 45.50 -10.06
N THR A 547 12.50 45.88 -8.87
CA THR A 547 11.42 46.87 -8.70
C THR A 547 11.97 48.30 -8.62
N PRO A 548 11.13 49.33 -8.86
CA PRO A 548 11.58 50.72 -8.73
C PRO A 548 12.00 51.13 -7.32
N ASP A 549 11.47 50.50 -6.27
CA ASP A 549 11.79 50.79 -4.87
C ASP A 549 11.92 49.47 -4.04
N PRO A 550 13.09 48.80 -4.12
CA PRO A 550 13.32 47.53 -3.44
C PRO A 550 13.16 47.59 -1.91
N ASP A 551 13.55 48.70 -1.29
CA ASP A 551 13.48 48.88 0.17
C ASP A 551 12.02 48.92 0.66
N GLN A 552 11.12 49.58 -0.07
CA GLN A 552 9.68 49.56 0.25
C GLN A 552 9.05 48.18 0.07
N VAL A 553 9.42 47.45 -0.99
CA VAL A 553 8.94 46.09 -1.24
C VAL A 553 9.37 45.16 -0.10
N LEU A 554 10.62 45.25 0.34
CA LEU A 554 11.13 44.48 1.48
C LEU A 554 10.39 44.80 2.78
N LEU A 555 10.09 46.08 3.04
CA LEU A 555 9.31 46.50 4.22
C LEU A 555 7.89 45.96 4.20
N ARG A 556 7.23 45.96 3.05
CA ARG A 556 5.88 45.41 2.90
C ARG A 556 5.89 43.88 3.05
N PHE A 557 6.91 43.21 2.54
CA PHE A 557 7.10 41.78 2.75
C PHE A 557 7.39 41.43 4.22
N ASP A 558 8.17 42.26 4.93
CA ASP A 558 8.37 42.15 6.40
C ASP A 558 7.03 42.23 7.15
N GLY A 559 6.19 43.20 6.79
CA GLY A 559 4.83 43.33 7.32
C GLY A 559 3.97 42.10 7.04
N PHE A 560 4.00 41.56 5.83
CA PHE A 560 3.32 40.32 5.47
C PHE A 560 3.78 39.13 6.34
N LEU A 561 5.10 38.91 6.47
CA LEU A 561 5.64 37.83 7.30
C LEU A 561 5.25 37.95 8.77
N SER A 562 5.13 39.18 9.29
CA SER A 562 4.74 39.43 10.67
C SER A 562 3.31 38.99 11.00
N GLN A 563 2.43 38.92 10.00
CA GLN A 563 1.01 38.55 10.15
C GLN A 563 0.74 37.05 9.93
N LEU A 564 1.72 36.31 9.41
CA LEU A 564 1.57 34.88 9.14
C LEU A 564 1.68 34.03 10.42
N SER A 565 0.75 33.09 10.59
CA SER A 565 0.77 32.11 11.68
C SER A 565 1.84 31.01 11.49
N ALA A 566 2.25 30.73 10.25
CA ALA A 566 3.32 29.79 9.91
C ALA A 566 3.99 30.14 8.58
N GLY A 567 5.32 30.05 8.50
CA GLY A 567 6.07 30.39 7.28
C GLY A 567 6.46 29.21 6.41
N VAL A 568 6.53 27.98 6.96
CA VAL A 568 6.90 26.77 6.19
C VAL A 568 6.06 26.61 4.91
N PRO A 569 4.71 26.72 4.93
CA PRO A 569 3.91 26.56 3.71
C PRO A 569 4.21 27.63 2.66
N VAL A 570 4.41 28.88 3.09
CA VAL A 570 4.68 30.02 2.21
C VAL A 570 6.07 29.91 1.59
N PHE A 571 7.10 29.59 2.37
CA PHE A 571 8.46 29.45 1.84
C PHE A 571 8.59 28.22 0.93
N SER A 572 7.97 27.09 1.26
CA SER A 572 7.92 25.93 0.35
C SER A 572 7.19 26.27 -0.95
N LEU A 573 6.11 27.05 -0.90
CA LEU A 573 5.39 27.48 -2.10
C LEU A 573 6.22 28.44 -2.97
N ILE A 574 6.92 29.41 -2.37
CA ILE A 574 7.86 30.30 -3.08
C ILE A 574 8.98 29.49 -3.74
N LYS A 575 9.57 28.53 -3.01
CA LYS A 575 10.63 27.66 -3.51
C LYS A 575 10.21 26.87 -4.75
N ASN A 576 8.99 26.34 -4.75
CA ASN A 576 8.46 25.48 -5.80
C ASN A 576 7.67 26.23 -6.89
N SER A 577 7.71 27.57 -6.91
CA SER A 577 6.97 28.37 -7.90
C SER A 577 7.79 29.59 -8.33
N PRO A 578 8.53 29.49 -9.45
CA PRO A 578 9.45 30.53 -9.91
C PRO A 578 8.81 31.90 -10.20
N ARG A 579 7.47 31.96 -10.35
CA ARG A 579 6.68 33.18 -10.64
C ARG A 579 6.25 33.97 -9.39
N LEU A 580 6.24 33.32 -8.23
CA LEU A 580 5.72 33.94 -7.01
C LEU A 580 6.60 35.06 -6.47
N PRO A 581 7.94 34.95 -6.44
CA PRO A 581 8.81 36.06 -6.07
C PRO A 581 8.52 37.34 -6.87
N GLN A 582 8.28 37.23 -8.18
CA GLN A 582 7.99 38.37 -9.06
C GLN A 582 6.56 38.88 -8.85
N LEU A 583 5.62 38.01 -8.52
CA LEU A 583 4.26 38.41 -8.16
C LEU A 583 4.25 39.18 -6.83
N PHE A 584 5.00 38.74 -5.82
CA PHE A 584 5.19 39.50 -4.59
C PHE A 584 5.82 40.85 -4.88
N ALA A 585 6.86 40.88 -5.72
CA ALA A 585 7.54 42.10 -6.11
C ALA A 585 6.66 43.09 -6.91
N SER A 586 5.61 42.63 -7.59
CA SER A 586 4.72 43.50 -8.37
C SER A 586 3.49 44.00 -7.60
N ILE A 587 3.06 43.26 -6.57
CA ILE A 587 1.89 43.60 -5.75
C ILE A 587 2.28 44.48 -4.55
N LEU A 588 3.41 44.16 -3.92
CA LEU A 588 3.96 44.92 -2.80
C LEU A 588 4.66 46.16 -3.35
#